data_AF-A0A9E2Q1U7-F1
#
_entry.id   AF-A0A9E2Q1U7-F1
#
_cell.length_a   1.000
_cell.length_b   1.000
_cell.length_c   1.000
_cell.angle_alpha   90.00
_cell.angle_beta   90.00
_cell.angle_gamma   90.00
#
_symmetry.space_group_name_H-M   'P 1'
#
loop_
_entity.id
_entity.type
_entity.pdbx_description
1 polymer ?
#
loop_
_entity_poly.entity_id
_entity_poly.type
_entity_poly.pdbx_seq_one_letter_code
_entity_poly.pdbx_strand_id
1 'polypeptide(L)'
;MNTLHSVVSSTNAKESPVAVAEPRTTRKGAPAPAPAAAAAPGAPAPAAGPDPKIAAAIDELVANATKALAQYASFDQEQIDRLVKKAAVAALDQHGVLAKLAVEETGRGVFEDKAVKNIFACEHVTHSMANVKTVGVVYHDELQGITEIAEPVGVICGVTPVTNPTSTAIFKSLLAIKTRNPI
;
A
#
# COMPACT_ATOMS: atom_id res chain seq x y z
N MET A 1 -66.41 -19.56 18.63
CA MET A 1 -65.95 -18.23 18.18
C MET A 1 -64.64 -18.41 17.42
N ASN A 2 -64.56 -17.75 16.26
CA ASN A 2 -63.45 -17.61 15.30
C ASN A 2 -63.15 -18.76 14.32
N THR A 3 -63.95 -18.69 13.25
CA THR A 3 -63.81 -19.18 11.88
C THR A 3 -62.70 -18.46 11.09
N LEU A 4 -62.06 -19.17 10.13
CA LEU A 4 -61.59 -18.78 8.77
C LEU A 4 -60.28 -19.55 8.41
N HIS A 5 -60.35 -20.70 7.73
CA HIS A 5 -60.20 -20.89 6.25
C HIS A 5 -59.02 -20.10 5.64
N SER A 6 -57.88 -20.73 5.32
CA SER A 6 -57.56 -21.44 4.06
C SER A 6 -57.54 -20.55 2.82
N VAL A 7 -56.37 -20.35 2.18
CA VAL A 7 -55.99 -20.95 0.87
C VAL A 7 -54.55 -20.52 0.48
N VAL A 8 -53.75 -21.55 0.21
CA VAL A 8 -52.49 -21.73 -0.55
C VAL A 8 -52.04 -20.60 -1.51
N SER A 9 -50.75 -20.24 -1.47
CA SER A 9 -49.95 -20.07 -2.70
C SER A 9 -48.44 -20.24 -2.46
N SER A 10 -47.87 -21.12 -3.26
CA SER A 10 -46.47 -21.41 -3.58
C SER A 10 -45.37 -20.47 -3.04
N THR A 11 -44.29 -21.03 -2.49
CA THR A 11 -43.07 -21.33 -3.27
C THR A 11 -42.05 -22.02 -2.38
N ASN A 12 -41.51 -23.10 -2.94
CA ASN A 12 -40.59 -24.04 -2.34
C ASN A 12 -39.17 -23.48 -2.32
N ALA A 13 -38.36 -24.02 -1.41
CA ALA A 13 -36.91 -23.84 -1.32
C ALA A 13 -36.22 -23.87 -2.69
N LYS A 14 -35.28 -22.95 -2.93
CA LYS A 14 -34.19 -23.17 -3.87
C LYS A 14 -32.99 -22.30 -3.55
N GLU A 15 -31.92 -23.01 -3.24
CA GLU A 15 -30.52 -22.61 -3.27
C GLU A 15 -30.23 -21.65 -4.43
N SER A 16 -29.51 -20.57 -4.14
CA SER A 16 -28.99 -19.69 -5.18
C SER A 16 -27.74 -20.34 -5.78
N PRO A 17 -27.72 -20.69 -7.08
CA PRO A 17 -26.63 -21.43 -7.67
C PRO A 17 -25.41 -20.53 -7.92
N VAL A 18 -24.28 -21.01 -7.41
CA VAL A 18 -22.94 -20.68 -7.87
C VAL A 18 -22.90 -20.86 -9.39
N ALA A 19 -22.61 -19.78 -10.11
CA ALA A 19 -22.50 -19.80 -11.56
C ALA A 19 -21.28 -20.65 -11.97
N VAL A 20 -21.54 -21.88 -12.39
CA VAL A 20 -20.59 -22.78 -13.04
C VAL A 20 -20.39 -22.28 -14.48
N ALA A 21 -19.20 -21.79 -14.79
CA ALA A 21 -18.81 -21.39 -16.14
C ALA A 21 -18.37 -22.62 -16.95
N GLU A 22 -19.04 -22.88 -18.08
CA GLU A 22 -18.66 -23.89 -19.07
C GLU A 22 -17.68 -23.34 -20.13
N PRO A 23 -16.93 -24.21 -20.84
CA PRO A 23 -15.57 -23.91 -21.30
C PRO A 23 -15.54 -23.30 -22.70
N ARG A 24 -14.83 -22.17 -22.84
CA ARG A 24 -14.51 -21.59 -24.16
C ARG A 24 -13.25 -22.25 -24.71
N THR A 25 -13.45 -22.97 -25.80
CA THR A 25 -12.43 -23.69 -26.57
C THR A 25 -11.34 -22.76 -27.12
N THR A 26 -10.21 -23.40 -27.36
CA THR A 26 -8.87 -22.89 -27.64
C THR A 26 -8.77 -21.84 -28.76
N ARG A 27 -8.17 -20.69 -28.45
CA ARG A 27 -7.46 -19.86 -29.45
C ARG A 27 -5.99 -19.76 -29.03
N LYS A 28 -5.17 -20.58 -29.69
CA LYS A 28 -3.71 -20.54 -29.68
C LYS A 28 -3.27 -19.20 -30.27
N GLY A 29 -2.68 -18.34 -29.46
CA GLY A 29 -2.08 -17.08 -29.87
C GLY A 29 -1.13 -16.61 -28.78
N ALA A 30 0.18 -16.68 -29.06
CA ALA A 30 1.21 -16.13 -28.19
C ALA A 30 0.90 -14.66 -27.84
N PRO A 31 1.21 -14.17 -26.63
CA PRO A 31 1.08 -12.75 -26.34
C PRO A 31 2.05 -11.99 -27.26
N ALA A 32 1.47 -11.16 -28.13
CA ALA A 32 2.21 -10.17 -28.89
C ALA A 32 2.96 -9.26 -27.91
N PRO A 33 4.20 -8.84 -28.22
CA PRO A 33 4.95 -7.94 -27.36
C PRO A 33 4.16 -6.63 -27.22
N ALA A 34 4.07 -6.15 -25.98
CA ALA A 34 3.47 -4.86 -25.65
C ALA A 34 4.03 -3.78 -26.59
N PRO A 35 3.17 -2.91 -27.16
CA PRO A 35 3.63 -1.91 -28.11
C PRO A 35 4.63 -0.98 -27.42
N ALA A 36 5.82 -0.89 -28.01
CA ALA A 36 6.85 0.07 -27.64
C ALA A 36 6.22 1.46 -27.61
N ALA A 37 6.28 2.10 -26.44
CA ALA A 37 5.76 3.44 -26.23
C ALA A 37 6.38 4.40 -27.24
N ALA A 38 5.53 5.00 -28.07
CA ALA A 38 5.92 6.07 -28.97
C ALA A 38 6.54 7.22 -28.16
N ALA A 39 7.74 7.62 -28.56
CA ALA A 39 8.50 8.68 -27.92
C ALA A 39 7.72 10.00 -27.92
N ALA A 40 7.47 10.54 -26.72
CA ALA A 40 6.96 11.90 -26.55
C ALA A 40 8.02 12.91 -27.05
N PRO A 41 7.63 13.97 -27.77
CA PRO A 41 8.58 14.98 -28.24
C PRO A 41 8.98 15.91 -27.09
N GLY A 42 10.29 16.11 -26.93
CA GLY A 42 10.86 17.15 -26.08
C GLY A 42 11.12 16.74 -24.64
N ALA A 43 12.06 15.81 -24.42
CA ALA A 43 12.72 15.74 -23.13
C ALA A 43 13.41 17.10 -22.87
N PRO A 44 13.16 17.78 -21.73
CA PRO A 44 13.96 18.93 -21.36
C PRO A 44 15.42 18.47 -21.28
N ALA A 45 16.34 19.33 -21.74
CA ALA A 45 17.79 19.09 -21.63
C ALA A 45 18.13 18.61 -20.21
N PRO A 46 19.08 17.68 -20.04
CA PRO A 46 19.42 17.16 -18.71
C PRO A 46 19.78 18.34 -17.83
N ALA A 47 19.00 18.54 -16.78
CA ALA A 47 19.34 19.48 -15.72
C ALA A 47 20.77 19.17 -15.27
N ALA A 48 21.57 20.20 -15.04
CA ALA A 48 22.92 20.06 -14.48
C ALA A 48 22.87 19.05 -13.31
N GLY A 49 23.88 18.17 -13.24
CA GLY A 49 23.95 17.13 -12.21
C GLY A 49 23.70 17.72 -10.82
N PRO A 50 23.14 16.93 -9.88
CA PRO A 50 22.76 17.43 -8.57
C PRO A 50 23.95 18.15 -7.92
N ASP A 51 23.66 19.24 -7.21
CA ASP A 51 24.66 19.95 -6.41
C ASP A 51 25.47 18.91 -5.60
N PRO A 52 26.81 18.93 -5.66
CA PRO A 52 27.66 17.94 -4.98
C PRO A 52 27.30 17.74 -3.50
N LYS A 53 26.80 18.79 -2.82
CA LYS A 53 26.34 18.70 -1.43
C LYS A 53 25.05 17.90 -1.30
N ILE A 54 24.11 18.07 -2.23
CA ILE A 54 22.84 17.33 -2.24
C ILE A 54 23.12 15.86 -2.56
N ALA A 55 23.98 15.59 -3.54
CA ALA A 55 24.39 14.22 -3.89
C ALA A 55 25.00 13.50 -2.67
N ALA A 56 25.95 14.14 -1.97
CA ALA A 56 26.56 13.57 -0.78
C ALA A 56 25.55 13.30 0.35
N ALA A 57 24.58 14.19 0.57
CA ALA A 57 23.53 14.00 1.57
C ALA A 57 22.61 12.82 1.21
N ILE A 58 22.26 12.65 -0.06
CA ILE A 58 21.48 11.51 -0.55
C ILE A 58 22.25 10.21 -0.35
N ASP A 59 23.54 10.19 -0.72
CA ASP A 59 24.39 9.00 -0.57
C ASP A 59 24.49 8.55 0.90
N GLU A 60 24.58 9.50 1.84
CA GLU A 60 24.57 9.21 3.28
C GLU A 60 23.24 8.59 3.73
N LEU A 61 22.10 9.14 3.30
CA LEU A 61 20.78 8.59 3.61
C LEU A 61 20.61 7.18 3.04
N VAL A 62 21.05 6.94 1.80
CA VAL A 62 21.01 5.62 1.16
C VAL A 62 21.92 4.62 1.88
N ALA A 63 23.11 5.04 2.31
CA ALA A 63 24.02 4.19 3.09
C ALA A 63 23.41 3.78 4.43
N ASN A 64 22.74 4.71 5.12
CA ASN A 64 22.04 4.43 6.37
C ASN A 64 20.81 3.52 6.16
N ALA A 65 20.03 3.77 5.11
CA ALA A 65 18.92 2.92 4.71
C ALA A 65 19.39 1.48 4.42
N THR A 66 20.51 1.32 3.71
CA THR A 66 21.09 0.00 3.40
C THR A 66 21.49 -0.77 4.67
N LYS A 67 22.03 -0.08 5.68
CA LYS A 67 22.31 -0.67 6.99
C LYS A 67 21.02 -1.11 7.70
N ALA A 68 19.99 -0.28 7.67
CA ALA A 68 18.68 -0.61 8.26
C ALA A 68 18.01 -1.79 7.55
N LEU A 69 18.12 -1.89 6.21
CA LEU A 69 17.64 -3.02 5.43
C LEU A 69 18.28 -4.34 5.87
N ALA A 70 19.61 -4.34 6.09
CA ALA A 70 20.30 -5.51 6.59
C ALA A 70 19.81 -5.92 8.00
N GLN A 71 19.48 -4.95 8.85
CA GLN A 71 18.90 -5.23 10.17
C GLN A 71 17.48 -5.77 10.08
N TYR A 72 16.66 -5.32 9.11
CA TYR A 72 15.31 -5.83 8.91
C TYR A 72 15.24 -7.33 8.57
N ALA A 73 16.34 -7.94 8.09
CA ALA A 73 16.39 -9.36 7.78
C ALA A 73 16.15 -10.24 9.02
N SER A 74 16.53 -9.78 10.22
CA SER A 74 16.36 -10.53 11.47
C SER A 74 14.99 -10.32 12.14
N PHE A 75 14.10 -9.52 11.54
CA PHE A 75 12.82 -9.17 12.16
C PHE A 75 11.75 -10.19 11.80
N ASP A 76 11.01 -10.63 12.81
CA ASP A 76 9.83 -11.48 12.63
C ASP A 76 8.57 -10.66 12.31
N GLN A 77 7.49 -11.34 11.95
CA GLN A 77 6.22 -10.69 11.60
C GLN A 77 5.63 -9.88 12.76
N GLU A 78 5.71 -10.39 13.99
CA GLU A 78 5.12 -9.74 15.17
C GLU A 78 5.85 -8.44 15.53
N GLN A 79 7.18 -8.44 15.39
CA GLN A 79 8.03 -7.28 15.57
C GLN A 79 7.69 -6.20 14.54
N ILE A 80 7.56 -6.56 13.27
CA ILE A 80 7.17 -5.62 12.21
C ILE A 80 5.76 -5.07 12.48
N ASP A 81 4.81 -5.92 12.83
CA ASP A 81 3.43 -5.48 13.12
C ASP A 81 3.38 -4.55 14.33
N ARG A 82 4.22 -4.81 15.34
CA ARG A 82 4.37 -3.93 16.50
C ARG A 82 4.97 -2.58 16.12
N LEU A 83 5.97 -2.55 15.24
CA LEU A 83 6.56 -1.30 14.75
C LEU A 83 5.53 -0.47 13.98
N VAL A 84 4.79 -1.09 13.05
CA VAL A 84 3.73 -0.41 12.28
C VAL A 84 2.68 0.17 13.22
N LYS A 85 2.19 -0.61 14.19
CA LYS A 85 1.19 -0.13 15.18
C LYS A 85 1.71 1.07 15.97
N LYS A 86 2.95 1.01 16.47
CA LYS A 86 3.55 2.12 17.22
C LYS A 86 3.76 3.36 16.36
N ALA A 87 4.25 3.20 15.14
CA ALA A 87 4.44 4.29 14.19
C ALA A 87 3.10 4.95 13.83
N ALA A 88 2.06 4.15 13.60
CA ALA A 88 0.71 4.64 13.31
C ALA A 88 0.12 5.44 14.48
N VAL A 89 0.28 4.97 15.72
CA VAL A 89 -0.17 5.71 16.91
C VAL A 89 0.59 7.03 17.08
N ALA A 90 1.91 7.04 16.85
CA ALA A 90 2.70 8.26 16.93
C ALA A 90 2.30 9.29 15.84
N ALA A 91 2.06 8.81 14.61
CA ALA A 91 1.58 9.66 13.53
C ALA A 91 0.15 10.17 13.79
N LEU A 92 -0.70 9.34 14.40
CA LEU A 92 -2.04 9.72 14.81
C LEU A 92 -1.99 10.77 15.92
N ASP A 93 -1.12 10.68 16.92
CA ASP A 93 -0.98 11.73 17.95
C ASP A 93 -0.59 13.09 17.34
N GLN A 94 0.28 13.07 16.33
CA GLN A 94 0.79 14.29 15.67
C GLN A 94 -0.06 14.77 14.47
N HIS A 95 -1.20 14.14 14.19
CA HIS A 95 -2.02 14.42 13.00
C HIS A 95 -2.38 15.91 12.83
N GLY A 96 -2.77 16.58 13.92
CA GLY A 96 -3.13 17.99 13.93
C GLY A 96 -1.92 18.91 13.75
N VAL A 97 -0.82 18.65 14.46
CA VAL A 97 0.41 19.44 14.32
C VAL A 97 0.92 19.40 12.88
N LEU A 98 0.95 18.22 12.27
CA LEU A 98 1.36 18.03 10.88
C LEU A 98 0.40 18.71 9.90
N ALA A 99 -0.92 18.65 10.14
CA ALA A 99 -1.90 19.32 9.29
C ALA A 99 -1.71 20.85 9.30
N LYS A 100 -1.43 21.44 10.47
CA LYS A 100 -1.15 22.87 10.60
C LYS A 100 0.11 23.28 9.83
N LEU A 101 1.22 22.56 10.04
CA LEU A 101 2.47 22.82 9.32
C LEU A 101 2.27 22.74 7.80
N ALA A 102 1.52 21.74 7.32
CA ALA A 102 1.24 21.59 5.90
C ALA A 102 0.44 22.76 5.30
N VAL A 103 -0.50 23.34 6.04
CA VAL A 103 -1.25 24.54 5.57
C VAL A 103 -0.35 25.77 5.61
N GLU A 104 0.40 25.96 6.69
CA GLU A 104 1.30 27.10 6.88
C GLU A 104 2.40 27.16 5.82
N GLU A 105 3.00 26.02 5.48
CA GLU A 105 4.07 25.94 4.48
C GLU A 105 3.55 26.06 3.04
N THR A 106 2.46 25.34 2.72
CA THR A 106 1.99 25.26 1.32
C THR A 106 1.02 26.37 0.93
N GLY A 107 0.39 27.03 1.91
CA GLY A 107 -0.69 28.00 1.69
C GLY A 107 -1.93 27.42 1.01
N ARG A 108 -2.10 26.09 1.02
CA ARG A 108 -3.14 25.38 0.26
C ARG A 108 -3.96 24.42 1.11
N GLY A 109 -5.28 24.47 0.91
CA GLY A 109 -6.24 23.57 1.54
C GLY A 109 -6.67 24.03 2.93
N VAL A 110 -7.50 23.21 3.57
CA VAL A 110 -8.11 23.48 4.88
C VAL A 110 -7.48 22.56 5.93
N PHE A 111 -7.28 23.08 7.14
CA PHE A 111 -6.63 22.35 8.23
C PHE A 111 -7.40 21.07 8.58
N GLU A 112 -8.71 21.17 8.73
CA GLU A 112 -9.62 20.08 9.11
C GLU A 112 -9.55 18.94 8.10
N ASP A 113 -9.59 19.25 6.79
CA ASP A 113 -9.47 18.25 5.74
C ASP A 113 -8.12 17.53 5.76
N LYS A 114 -7.03 18.26 6.05
CA LYS A 114 -5.69 17.65 6.17
C LYS A 114 -5.56 16.81 7.43
N ALA A 115 -6.17 17.22 8.54
CA ALA A 115 -6.21 16.44 9.77
C ALA A 115 -6.96 15.12 9.56
N VAL A 116 -8.13 15.16 8.90
CA VAL A 116 -8.89 13.95 8.54
C VAL A 116 -8.09 13.04 7.60
N LYS A 117 -7.40 13.59 6.59
CA LYS A 117 -6.53 12.81 5.71
C LYS A 117 -5.36 12.16 6.46
N ASN A 118 -4.77 12.85 7.44
CA ASN A 118 -3.71 12.28 8.27
C ASN A 118 -4.25 11.14 9.13
N ILE A 119 -5.40 11.31 9.77
CA ILE A 119 -6.07 10.24 10.55
C ILE A 119 -6.36 9.03 9.65
N PHE A 120 -6.93 9.27 8.46
CA PHE A 120 -7.20 8.21 7.49
C PHE A 120 -5.93 7.45 7.11
N ALA A 121 -4.83 8.15 6.85
CA ALA A 121 -3.54 7.53 6.53
C ALA A 121 -2.95 6.72 7.70
N CYS A 122 -3.30 7.04 8.95
CA CYS A 122 -2.81 6.30 10.12
C CYS A 122 -3.69 5.08 10.43
N GLU A 123 -5.00 5.27 10.58
CA GLU A 123 -5.90 4.23 11.07
C GLU A 123 -6.29 3.25 9.96
N HIS A 124 -6.82 3.76 8.84
CA HIS A 124 -7.38 2.91 7.80
C HIS A 124 -6.31 2.03 7.15
N VAL A 125 -5.15 2.63 6.89
CA VAL A 125 -3.98 1.96 6.28
C VAL A 125 -3.48 0.86 7.19
N THR A 126 -3.23 1.16 8.46
CA THR A 126 -2.77 0.16 9.46
C THR A 126 -3.77 -0.98 9.61
N HIS A 127 -5.07 -0.67 9.64
CA HIS A 127 -6.12 -1.68 9.72
C HIS A 127 -6.14 -2.58 8.47
N SER A 128 -6.04 -1.98 7.27
CA SER A 128 -6.08 -2.72 6.00
C SER A 128 -4.92 -3.73 5.86
N MET A 129 -3.75 -3.42 6.41
CA MET A 129 -2.56 -4.28 6.31
C MET A 129 -2.32 -5.18 7.54
N ALA A 130 -3.21 -5.15 8.53
CA ALA A 130 -3.02 -5.85 9.81
C ALA A 130 -2.84 -7.36 9.63
N ASN A 131 -3.57 -7.97 8.70
CA ASN A 131 -3.57 -9.42 8.45
C ASN A 131 -2.69 -9.84 7.26
N VAL A 132 -1.98 -8.90 6.65
CA VAL A 132 -1.12 -9.19 5.50
C VAL A 132 0.22 -9.73 6.00
N LYS A 133 0.61 -10.93 5.56
CA LYS A 133 1.92 -11.51 5.84
C LYS A 133 2.97 -10.90 4.92
N THR A 134 4.09 -10.46 5.48
CA THR A 134 5.19 -9.78 4.76
C THR A 134 6.57 -10.33 5.12
N VAL A 135 6.62 -11.33 5.99
CA VAL A 135 7.85 -12.00 6.45
C VAL A 135 7.77 -13.50 6.16
N GLY A 136 8.77 -14.04 5.47
CA GLY A 136 8.89 -15.47 5.21
C GLY A 136 7.86 -16.01 4.22
N VAL A 137 7.39 -17.24 4.45
CA VAL A 137 6.41 -17.90 3.57
C VAL A 137 5.04 -17.23 3.75
N VAL A 138 4.56 -16.59 2.69
CA VAL A 138 3.26 -15.90 2.69
C VAL A 138 2.13 -16.78 2.16
N TYR A 139 2.46 -17.71 1.28
CA TYR A 139 1.52 -18.63 0.67
C TYR A 139 2.18 -19.98 0.38
N HIS A 140 1.42 -21.06 0.55
CA HIS A 140 1.84 -22.41 0.24
C HIS A 140 0.66 -23.17 -0.38
N ASP A 141 0.86 -23.70 -1.57
CA ASP A 141 -0.08 -24.55 -2.30
C ASP A 141 0.51 -25.96 -2.42
N GLU A 142 -0.03 -26.89 -1.63
CA GLU A 142 0.39 -28.28 -1.61
C GLU A 142 0.06 -29.03 -2.91
N LEU A 143 -1.02 -28.64 -3.60
CA LEU A 143 -1.49 -29.32 -4.81
C LEU A 143 -0.64 -28.96 -6.03
N GLN A 144 -0.24 -27.70 -6.13
CA GLN A 144 0.64 -27.21 -7.19
C GLN A 144 2.13 -27.28 -6.81
N GLY A 145 2.44 -27.54 -5.53
CA GLY A 145 3.80 -27.52 -5.00
C GLY A 145 4.43 -26.12 -5.02
N ILE A 146 3.62 -25.05 -4.96
CA ILE A 146 4.08 -23.66 -5.06
C ILE A 146 4.23 -23.09 -3.65
N THR A 147 5.37 -22.43 -3.38
CA THR A 147 5.60 -21.69 -2.13
C THR A 147 6.04 -20.28 -2.47
N GLU A 148 5.33 -19.29 -1.93
CA GLU A 148 5.66 -17.88 -2.10
C GLU A 148 6.34 -17.35 -0.84
N ILE A 149 7.50 -16.71 -1.03
CA ILE A 149 8.31 -16.14 0.05
C ILE A 149 8.38 -14.63 -0.17
N ALA A 150 8.05 -13.85 0.86
CA ALA A 150 8.14 -12.40 0.82
C ALA A 150 9.56 -11.92 1.11
N GLU A 151 10.11 -11.19 0.14
CA GLU A 151 11.41 -10.53 0.23
C GLU A 151 11.25 -9.02 0.03
N PRO A 152 11.88 -8.17 0.87
CA PRO A 152 11.86 -6.72 0.67
C PRO A 152 12.55 -6.35 -0.66
N VAL A 153 12.08 -5.27 -1.30
CA VAL A 153 12.65 -4.77 -2.55
C VAL A 153 13.97 -4.03 -2.29
N GLY A 154 14.09 -3.36 -1.15
CA GLY A 154 15.26 -2.59 -0.75
C GLY A 154 14.89 -1.15 -0.36
N VAL A 155 15.77 -0.21 -0.71
CA VAL A 155 15.55 1.21 -0.41
C VAL A 155 14.52 1.80 -1.38
N ILE A 156 13.45 2.42 -0.84
CA ILE A 156 12.37 3.02 -1.62
C ILE A 156 12.59 4.53 -1.74
N CYS A 157 12.37 5.09 -2.93
CA CYS A 157 12.32 6.55 -3.12
C CYS A 157 10.88 7.07 -2.96
N GLY A 158 10.60 7.77 -1.86
CA GLY A 158 9.28 8.31 -1.53
C GLY A 158 9.01 9.70 -2.10
N VAL A 159 8.56 9.81 -3.36
CA VAL A 159 8.17 11.12 -3.93
C VAL A 159 6.82 11.59 -3.39
N THR A 160 6.77 12.78 -2.79
CA THR A 160 5.56 13.30 -2.11
C THR A 160 4.97 14.50 -2.86
N PRO A 161 3.65 14.52 -3.15
CA PRO A 161 3.02 15.64 -3.83
C PRO A 161 2.73 16.80 -2.89
N VAL A 162 2.80 18.03 -3.41
CA VAL A 162 2.52 19.27 -2.65
C VAL A 162 1.07 19.38 -2.14
N THR A 163 0.13 18.65 -2.73
CA THR A 163 -1.29 18.68 -2.34
C THR A 163 -1.54 17.94 -1.02
N ASN A 164 -0.79 16.87 -0.77
CA ASN A 164 -0.93 15.99 0.40
C ASN A 164 0.46 15.64 0.96
N PRO A 165 1.20 16.62 1.50
CA PRO A 165 2.59 16.40 1.90
C PRO A 165 2.71 15.44 3.09
N THR A 166 1.87 15.61 4.11
CA THR A 166 1.95 14.83 5.36
C THR A 166 1.32 13.47 5.26
N SER A 167 0.09 13.37 4.75
CA SER A 167 -0.63 12.11 4.67
C SER A 167 0.03 11.12 3.72
N THR A 168 0.60 11.58 2.60
CA THR A 168 1.36 10.72 1.68
C THR A 168 2.64 10.21 2.32
N ALA A 169 3.36 11.07 3.05
CA ALA A 169 4.57 10.66 3.77
C ALA A 169 4.24 9.58 4.81
N ILE A 170 3.23 9.80 5.65
CA ILE A 170 2.78 8.82 6.65
C ILE A 170 2.38 7.49 5.98
N PHE A 171 1.54 7.56 4.94
CA PHE A 171 1.06 6.38 4.21
C PHE A 171 2.23 5.54 3.67
N LYS A 172 3.18 6.18 2.99
CA LYS A 172 4.33 5.51 2.40
C LYS A 172 5.26 4.93 3.46
N SER A 173 5.51 5.66 4.55
CA SER A 173 6.35 5.19 5.66
C SER A 173 5.75 3.96 6.35
N LEU A 174 4.44 3.94 6.61
CA LEU A 174 3.79 2.77 7.22
C LEU A 174 3.87 1.53 6.33
N LEU A 175 3.66 1.69 5.02
CA LEU A 175 3.80 0.61 4.05
C LEU A 175 5.25 0.10 3.95
N ALA A 176 6.22 1.01 3.93
CA ALA A 176 7.63 0.68 3.87
C ALA A 176 8.06 -0.15 5.10
N ILE A 177 7.67 0.29 6.31
CA ILE A 177 7.93 -0.46 7.55
C ILE A 177 7.27 -1.84 7.50
N LYS A 178 5.98 -1.92 7.12
CA LYS A 178 5.26 -3.20 7.03
C LYS A 178 5.93 -4.20 6.09
N THR A 179 6.58 -3.71 5.04
CA THR A 179 7.25 -4.53 4.03
C THR A 179 8.75 -4.67 4.24
N ARG A 180 9.29 -4.23 5.39
CA ARG A 180 10.73 -4.30 5.72
C ARG A 180 11.62 -3.51 4.76
N ASN A 181 11.08 -2.43 4.18
CA ASN A 181 11.81 -1.54 3.30
C ASN A 181 12.11 -0.21 4.01
N PRO A 182 13.35 0.28 4.01
CA PRO A 182 13.64 1.67 4.36
C PRO A 182 13.19 2.61 3.22
N ILE A 183 12.73 3.81 3.57
CA ILE A 183 12.22 4.85 2.66
C ILE A 183 12.72 6.24 3.06
#